data_AF-A0A2D1UFP7-F1
#
_entry.id   AF-A0A2D1UFP7-F1
#
_cell.length_a   1.000
_cell.length_b   1.000
_cell.length_c   1.000
_cell.angle_alpha   90.00
_cell.angle_beta   90.00
_cell.angle_gamma   90.00
#
_symmetry.space_group_name_H-M   'P 1'
#
loop_
_entity.id
_entity.type
_entity.pdbx_description
1 polymer ?
#
loop_
_entity_poly.entity_id
_entity_poly.type
_entity_poly.pdbx_seq_one_letter_code
_entity_poly.pdbx_strand_id
1 'polypeptide(L)'
;FPNRARENGRYYATDFTLTELKSLSLSERFDPENKKPIYPNRFPLNEYNFKIPTLEEEIQFIQGLNKSTGKNVGIYPEIKKPFWHKQQGKDISKIVIEILNKYGYKSKEDKIYLQTFDFDELKRIRKELGYQGKLIMLVGENDWNEAPTDYEYIKSEEGIAEVAQYSDGIGP
;
A
#
# COMPACT_ATOMS: atom_id res chain seq x y z
N PHE A 1 -17.78 6.91 14.22
CA PHE A 1 -17.36 5.99 15.30
C PHE A 1 -16.53 6.73 16.37
N PRO A 2 -17.12 7.66 17.15
CA PRO A 2 -16.35 8.58 18.00
C PRO A 2 -15.62 7.92 19.18
N ASN A 3 -16.12 6.79 19.70
CA ASN A 3 -15.55 6.12 20.88
C ASN A 3 -14.65 4.94 20.51
N ARG A 4 -14.09 4.93 19.29
CA ARG A 4 -13.32 3.81 18.73
C ARG A 4 -11.85 4.16 18.46
N ALA A 5 -11.38 5.29 18.97
CA ALA A 5 -9.97 5.62 18.96
C ALA A 5 -9.21 4.75 19.96
N ARG A 6 -7.94 4.43 19.66
CA ARG A 6 -7.01 3.84 20.65
C ARG A 6 -6.56 4.92 21.64
N GLU A 7 -5.83 4.53 22.68
CA GLU A 7 -5.37 5.41 23.78
C GLU A 7 -4.60 6.66 23.30
N ASN A 8 -3.93 6.58 22.15
CA ASN A 8 -3.23 7.71 21.53
C ASN A 8 -4.14 8.67 20.73
N GLY A 9 -5.46 8.50 20.82
CA GLY A 9 -6.45 9.34 20.14
C GLY A 9 -6.60 9.07 18.63
N ARG A 10 -5.93 8.04 18.09
CA ARG A 10 -5.99 7.71 16.65
C ARG A 10 -6.96 6.57 16.34
N TYR A 11 -7.51 6.60 15.13
CA TYR A 11 -8.37 5.56 14.57
C TYR A 11 -7.58 4.69 13.60
N TYR A 12 -7.56 3.37 13.84
CA TYR A 12 -6.80 2.42 13.04
C TYR A 12 -7.73 1.59 12.16
N ALA A 13 -7.44 1.50 10.86
CA ALA A 13 -8.28 0.77 9.92
C ALA A 13 -8.50 -0.70 10.31
N THR A 14 -7.52 -1.34 10.97
CA THR A 14 -7.60 -2.73 11.44
C THR A 14 -8.65 -2.97 12.52
N ASP A 15 -9.11 -1.92 13.18
CA ASP A 15 -10.09 -2.01 14.26
C ASP A 15 -11.53 -1.93 13.72
N PHE A 16 -11.70 -1.71 12.42
CA PHE A 16 -13.01 -1.62 11.76
C PHE A 16 -13.21 -2.78 10.81
N THR A 17 -14.46 -3.24 10.73
CA THR A 17 -14.89 -4.15 9.68
C THR A 17 -14.94 -3.43 8.33
N LEU A 18 -14.91 -4.19 7.24
CA LEU A 18 -15.08 -3.61 5.90
C LEU A 18 -16.41 -2.86 5.76
N THR A 19 -17.50 -3.39 6.34
CA THR A 19 -18.81 -2.72 6.35
C THR A 19 -18.76 -1.37 7.05
N GLU A 20 -18.09 -1.28 8.21
CA GLU A 20 -17.90 0.00 8.90
C GLU A 20 -17.05 0.96 8.06
N LEU A 21 -15.95 0.51 7.46
CA LEU A 21 -15.12 1.34 6.60
C LEU A 21 -15.90 1.87 5.38
N LYS A 22 -16.73 1.03 4.75
CA LYS A 22 -17.59 1.44 3.63
C LYS A 22 -18.73 2.38 4.02
N SER A 23 -19.10 2.43 5.29
CA SER A 23 -20.08 3.41 5.78
C SER A 23 -19.51 4.83 5.88
N LEU A 24 -18.17 4.96 5.97
CA LEU A 24 -17.51 6.26 6.06
C LEU A 24 -17.66 7.07 4.76
N SER A 25 -17.52 8.38 4.88
CA SER A 25 -17.33 9.29 3.74
C SER A 25 -15.85 9.64 3.64
N LEU A 26 -15.28 9.43 2.46
CA LEU A 26 -13.90 9.80 2.15
C LEU A 26 -13.87 11.26 1.66
N SER A 27 -12.99 12.06 2.24
CA SER A 27 -12.72 13.44 1.86
C SER A 27 -11.26 13.60 1.43
N GLU A 28 -10.93 14.70 0.75
CA GLU A 28 -9.53 15.15 0.59
C GLU A 28 -8.89 15.36 1.98
N ARG A 29 -7.55 15.32 2.02
CA ARG A 29 -6.77 15.47 3.24
C ARG A 29 -6.99 16.85 3.87
N PHE A 30 -7.34 16.87 5.15
CA PHE A 30 -7.53 18.09 5.93
C PHE A 30 -6.79 18.03 7.26
N ASP A 31 -6.56 19.21 7.83
CA ASP A 31 -6.04 19.38 9.18
C ASP A 31 -7.16 19.09 10.21
N PRO A 32 -6.97 18.13 11.13
CA PRO A 32 -8.02 17.73 12.06
C PRO A 32 -8.37 18.81 13.09
N GLU A 33 -7.50 19.77 13.38
CA GLU A 33 -7.73 20.84 14.36
C GLU A 33 -8.55 21.98 13.75
N ASN A 34 -8.13 22.50 12.60
CA ASN A 34 -8.76 23.67 11.98
C ASN A 34 -9.71 23.32 10.82
N LYS A 35 -9.81 22.04 10.45
CA LYS A 35 -10.68 21.50 9.38
C LYS A 35 -10.42 22.04 7.98
N LYS A 36 -9.27 22.69 7.74
CA LYS A 36 -8.90 23.21 6.43
C LYS A 36 -8.23 22.15 5.56
N PRO A 37 -8.42 22.19 4.22
CA PRO A 37 -7.70 21.30 3.33
C PRO A 37 -6.19 21.55 3.43
N ILE A 38 -5.40 20.47 3.46
CA ILE A 38 -3.93 20.55 3.40
C ILE A 38 -3.48 21.08 2.04
N TYR A 39 -4.22 20.74 0.98
CA TYR A 39 -3.97 21.20 -0.39
C TYR A 39 -5.19 21.94 -0.93
N PRO A 40 -5.31 23.26 -0.72
CA PRO A 40 -6.55 24.02 -0.97
C PRO A 40 -6.99 24.08 -2.44
N ASN A 41 -6.06 23.83 -3.39
CA ASN A 41 -6.34 23.87 -4.82
C ASN A 41 -6.60 22.47 -5.43
N ARG A 42 -6.74 21.43 -4.58
CA ARG A 42 -7.13 20.08 -5.00
C ARG A 42 -8.65 19.92 -4.96
N PHE A 43 -9.10 18.67 -5.01
CA PHE A 43 -10.52 18.33 -5.02
C PHE A 43 -11.25 18.91 -3.79
N PRO A 44 -12.49 19.42 -3.93
CA PRO A 44 -13.23 20.03 -2.82
C PRO A 44 -13.49 19.06 -1.66
N LEU A 45 -13.39 19.55 -0.42
CA LEU A 45 -13.32 18.72 0.77
C LEU A 45 -14.61 17.90 1.05
N ASN A 46 -15.77 18.55 0.98
CA ASN A 46 -17.04 18.00 1.49
C ASN A 46 -18.17 17.98 0.46
N GLU A 47 -17.87 18.20 -0.83
CA GLU A 47 -18.90 18.35 -1.86
C GLU A 47 -19.37 17.00 -2.44
N TYR A 48 -18.71 15.88 -2.10
CA TYR A 48 -18.91 14.59 -2.74
C TYR A 48 -18.88 13.43 -1.74
N ASN A 49 -19.53 12.32 -2.09
CA ASN A 49 -19.67 11.13 -1.24
C ASN A 49 -18.80 9.97 -1.75
N PHE A 50 -17.48 10.13 -1.68
CA PHE A 50 -16.56 9.04 -2.00
C PHE A 50 -16.53 7.99 -0.89
N LYS A 51 -16.20 6.76 -1.28
CA LYS A 51 -16.09 5.60 -0.40
C LYS A 51 -14.70 4.97 -0.52
N ILE A 52 -14.29 4.27 0.53
CA ILE A 52 -13.03 3.52 0.55
C ILE A 52 -13.23 2.24 -0.30
N PRO A 53 -12.48 2.05 -1.40
CA PRO A 53 -12.53 0.80 -2.17
C PRO A 53 -11.69 -0.29 -1.49
N THR A 54 -11.98 -1.55 -1.79
CA THR A 54 -11.02 -2.64 -1.55
C THR A 54 -10.02 -2.74 -2.70
N LEU A 55 -8.89 -3.42 -2.46
CA LEU A 55 -7.93 -3.75 -3.52
C LEU A 55 -8.60 -4.55 -4.66
N GLU A 56 -9.51 -5.48 -4.33
CA GLU A 56 -10.23 -6.27 -5.34
C GLU A 56 -11.14 -5.40 -6.20
N GLU A 57 -11.86 -4.45 -5.61
CA GLU A 57 -12.74 -3.53 -6.33
C GLU A 57 -11.94 -2.64 -7.29
N GLU A 58 -10.77 -2.16 -6.87
CA GLU A 58 -9.91 -1.34 -7.71
C GLU A 58 -9.30 -2.15 -8.87
N ILE A 59 -8.88 -3.40 -8.62
CA ILE A 59 -8.41 -4.30 -9.68
C ILE A 59 -9.53 -4.57 -10.70
N GLN A 60 -10.74 -4.91 -10.23
CA GLN A 60 -11.89 -5.15 -11.10
C GLN A 60 -12.24 -3.91 -11.93
N PHE A 61 -12.17 -2.72 -11.32
CA PHE A 61 -12.38 -1.46 -12.01
C PHE A 61 -11.37 -1.25 -13.16
N ILE A 62 -10.07 -1.43 -12.88
CA ILE A 62 -9.02 -1.28 -13.90
C ILE A 62 -9.14 -2.33 -15.00
N GLN A 63 -9.40 -3.60 -14.66
CA GLN A 63 -9.59 -4.66 -15.66
C GLN A 63 -10.86 -4.43 -16.51
N GLY A 64 -11.94 -3.92 -15.90
CA GLY A 64 -13.15 -3.51 -16.62
C GLY A 64 -12.91 -2.33 -17.57
N LEU A 65 -12.11 -1.35 -17.16
CA LEU A 65 -11.67 -0.25 -18.03
C LEU A 65 -10.80 -0.74 -19.18
N ASN A 66 -9.86 -1.66 -18.91
CA ASN A 66 -9.04 -2.27 -19.96
C ASN A 66 -9.90 -2.95 -21.02
N LYS A 67 -10.90 -3.73 -20.59
CA LYS A 67 -11.86 -4.38 -21.49
C LYS A 67 -12.67 -3.37 -22.31
N SER A 68 -13.25 -2.35 -21.67
CA SER A 68 -14.15 -1.40 -22.33
C SER A 68 -13.43 -0.39 -23.24
N THR A 69 -12.18 -0.07 -22.94
CA THR A 69 -11.39 0.90 -23.71
C THR A 69 -10.42 0.27 -24.70
N GLY A 70 -10.25 -1.06 -24.66
CA GLY A 70 -9.22 -1.78 -25.43
C GLY A 70 -7.79 -1.48 -24.97
N LYS A 71 -7.61 -0.74 -23.87
CA LYS A 71 -6.30 -0.46 -23.27
C LYS A 71 -5.84 -1.63 -22.40
N ASN A 72 -4.60 -1.56 -21.98
CA ASN A 72 -4.03 -2.48 -21.01
C ASN A 72 -3.19 -1.68 -19.99
N VAL A 73 -3.86 -1.04 -19.05
CA VAL A 73 -3.30 -0.25 -17.95
C VAL A 73 -2.97 -1.18 -16.78
N GLY A 74 -1.80 -0.96 -16.16
CA GLY A 74 -1.33 -1.73 -15.01
C GLY A 74 -1.74 -1.16 -13.66
N ILE A 75 -1.27 -1.80 -12.59
CA ILE A 75 -1.46 -1.36 -11.19
C ILE A 75 -0.11 -1.26 -10.47
N TYR A 76 -0.04 -0.41 -9.44
CA TYR A 76 1.19 -0.20 -8.66
C TYR A 76 0.89 -0.22 -7.14
N PRO A 77 0.42 -1.34 -6.58
CA PRO A 77 0.04 -1.43 -5.16
C PRO A 77 1.24 -1.34 -4.22
N GLU A 78 1.06 -0.65 -3.09
CA GLU A 78 2.00 -0.59 -1.98
C GLU A 78 1.50 -1.41 -0.78
N ILE A 79 2.36 -2.25 -0.21
CA ILE A 79 2.11 -2.89 1.09
C ILE A 79 2.56 -1.93 2.19
N LYS A 80 1.59 -1.31 2.87
CA LYS A 80 1.84 -0.37 3.98
C LYS A 80 2.10 -1.12 5.29
N LYS A 81 3.22 -0.79 5.94
CA LYS A 81 3.53 -1.21 7.33
C LYS A 81 3.36 -2.72 7.59
N PRO A 82 3.98 -3.61 6.81
CA PRO A 82 3.78 -5.06 6.98
C PRO A 82 4.23 -5.56 8.36
N PHE A 83 5.35 -5.04 8.89
CA PHE A 83 5.79 -5.34 10.25
C PHE A 83 4.71 -5.02 11.31
N TRP A 84 4.11 -3.83 11.25
CA TRP A 84 3.04 -3.45 12.18
C TRP A 84 1.81 -4.35 12.03
N HIS A 85 1.41 -4.70 10.80
CA HIS A 85 0.29 -5.62 10.59
C HIS A 85 0.55 -7.00 11.22
N LYS A 86 1.77 -7.52 11.11
CA LYS A 86 2.16 -8.78 11.78
C LYS A 86 2.03 -8.67 13.31
N GLN A 87 2.42 -7.54 13.90
CA GLN A 87 2.20 -7.27 15.32
C GLN A 87 0.70 -7.22 15.69
N GLN A 88 -0.17 -6.85 14.75
CA GLN A 88 -1.63 -6.93 14.91
C GLN A 88 -2.21 -8.33 14.59
N GLY A 89 -1.37 -9.35 14.39
CA GLY A 89 -1.78 -10.71 14.06
C GLY A 89 -2.30 -10.88 12.63
N LYS A 90 -1.92 -9.98 11.70
CA LYS A 90 -2.36 -10.00 10.30
C LYS A 90 -1.15 -10.07 9.35
N ASP A 91 -1.20 -10.98 8.39
CA ASP A 91 -0.17 -11.09 7.35
C ASP A 91 -0.63 -10.38 6.07
N ILE A 92 -0.46 -9.05 6.02
CA ILE A 92 -0.92 -8.22 4.90
C ILE A 92 -0.27 -8.64 3.57
N SER A 93 1.02 -8.98 3.57
CA SER A 93 1.74 -9.34 2.36
C SER A 93 1.19 -10.62 1.75
N LYS A 94 0.94 -11.64 2.58
CA LYS A 94 0.32 -12.88 2.12
C LYS A 94 -1.06 -12.62 1.52
N ILE A 95 -1.91 -11.85 2.21
CA ILE A 95 -3.26 -11.50 1.74
C ILE A 95 -3.20 -10.76 0.39
N VAL A 96 -2.31 -9.78 0.26
CA VAL A 96 -2.14 -9.02 -0.98
C VAL A 96 -1.68 -9.94 -2.12
N ILE A 97 -0.69 -10.79 -1.90
CA ILE A 97 -0.19 -11.72 -2.94
C ILE A 97 -1.28 -12.71 -3.37
N GLU A 98 -2.07 -13.24 -2.43
CA GLU A 98 -3.21 -14.11 -2.75
C GLU A 98 -4.22 -13.39 -3.66
N ILE A 99 -4.54 -12.13 -3.37
CA ILE A 99 -5.40 -11.30 -4.23
C ILE A 99 -4.76 -11.08 -5.60
N LEU A 100 -3.50 -10.66 -5.66
CA LEU A 100 -2.80 -10.44 -6.93
C LEU A 100 -2.80 -11.69 -7.81
N ASN A 101 -2.48 -12.84 -7.22
CA ASN A 101 -2.50 -14.13 -7.91
C ASN A 101 -3.92 -14.50 -8.40
N LYS A 102 -4.96 -14.25 -7.60
CA LYS A 102 -6.36 -14.48 -7.97
C LYS A 102 -6.76 -13.69 -9.23
N TYR A 103 -6.27 -12.46 -9.37
CA TYR A 103 -6.58 -11.59 -10.52
C TYR A 103 -5.58 -11.69 -11.67
N GLY A 104 -4.63 -12.63 -11.61
CA GLY A 104 -3.71 -12.92 -12.71
C GLY A 104 -2.40 -12.14 -12.69
N TYR A 105 -2.10 -11.38 -11.64
CA TYR A 105 -0.81 -10.71 -11.46
C TYR A 105 0.16 -11.62 -10.70
N LYS A 106 0.92 -12.44 -11.44
CA LYS A 106 1.74 -13.54 -10.90
C LYS A 106 3.22 -13.42 -11.24
N SER A 107 3.57 -12.81 -12.37
CA SER A 107 4.93 -12.82 -12.92
C SER A 107 5.40 -11.45 -13.40
N LYS A 108 6.66 -11.36 -13.83
CA LYS A 108 7.29 -10.09 -14.25
C LYS A 108 6.72 -9.57 -15.57
N GLU A 109 6.07 -10.40 -16.36
CA GLU A 109 5.41 -10.05 -17.61
C GLU A 109 4.11 -9.27 -17.36
N ASP A 110 3.49 -9.46 -16.19
CA ASP A 110 2.26 -8.78 -15.82
C ASP A 110 2.48 -7.28 -15.61
N LYS A 111 1.43 -6.49 -15.87
CA LYS A 111 1.44 -5.02 -15.71
C LYS A 111 1.22 -4.63 -14.25
N ILE A 112 2.17 -5.02 -13.41
CA ILE A 112 2.20 -4.73 -12.00
C ILE A 112 3.60 -4.38 -11.53
N TYR A 113 3.66 -3.47 -10.56
CA TYR A 113 4.79 -3.30 -9.66
C TYR A 113 4.26 -3.34 -8.23
N LEU A 114 4.77 -4.25 -7.40
CA LEU A 114 4.41 -4.33 -5.98
C LEU A 114 5.53 -3.69 -5.17
N GLN A 115 5.19 -2.68 -4.37
CA GLN A 115 6.18 -1.91 -3.62
C GLN A 115 5.99 -2.00 -2.11
N THR A 116 7.09 -1.85 -1.37
CA THR A 116 7.06 -1.71 0.08
C THR A 116 8.31 -0.97 0.57
N PHE A 117 8.17 -0.30 1.71
CA PHE A 117 9.26 0.35 2.44
C PHE A 117 10.07 -0.60 3.33
N ASP A 118 9.59 -1.83 3.51
CA ASP A 118 10.14 -2.81 4.45
C ASP A 118 11.04 -3.82 3.72
N PHE A 119 12.36 -3.71 3.91
CA PHE A 119 13.32 -4.52 3.16
C PHE A 119 13.26 -6.01 3.54
N ASP A 120 13.06 -6.30 4.83
CA ASP A 120 12.94 -7.68 5.30
C ASP A 120 11.64 -8.31 4.78
N GLU A 121 10.56 -7.54 4.74
CA GLU A 121 9.32 -8.03 4.11
C GLU A 121 9.50 -8.23 2.59
N LEU A 122 10.24 -7.37 1.89
CA LEU A 122 10.54 -7.55 0.46
C LEU A 122 11.30 -8.86 0.23
N LYS A 123 12.32 -9.16 1.05
CA LYS A 123 13.04 -10.45 1.02
C LYS A 123 12.09 -11.62 1.24
N ARG A 124 11.22 -11.52 2.26
CA ARG A 124 10.21 -12.54 2.58
C ARG A 124 9.22 -12.77 1.44
N ILE A 125 8.72 -11.70 0.83
CA ILE A 125 7.79 -11.78 -0.31
C ILE A 125 8.43 -12.57 -1.46
N ARG A 126 9.71 -12.31 -1.74
CA ARG A 126 10.44 -13.01 -2.80
C ARG A 126 10.77 -14.45 -2.45
N LYS A 127 11.30 -14.72 -1.25
CA LYS A 127 11.89 -16.02 -0.89
C LYS A 127 10.90 -16.99 -0.25
N GLU A 128 10.00 -16.50 0.60
CA GLU A 128 9.09 -17.35 1.37
C GLU A 128 7.69 -17.39 0.77
N LEU A 129 7.13 -16.23 0.42
CA LEU A 129 5.79 -16.15 -0.20
C LEU A 129 5.84 -16.45 -1.70
N GLY A 130 7.04 -16.51 -2.28
CA GLY A 130 7.28 -16.99 -3.64
C GLY A 130 6.69 -16.11 -4.74
N TYR A 131 6.38 -14.84 -4.47
CA TYR A 131 5.84 -13.95 -5.50
C TYR A 131 6.87 -13.75 -6.61
N GLN A 132 6.46 -13.95 -7.87
CA GLN A 132 7.34 -13.87 -9.04
C GLN A 132 7.15 -12.56 -9.84
N GLY A 133 6.21 -11.70 -9.44
CA GLY A 133 6.03 -10.39 -10.07
C GLY A 133 7.16 -9.42 -9.77
N LYS A 134 7.07 -8.23 -10.38
CA LYS A 134 8.03 -7.15 -10.16
C LYS A 134 7.89 -6.59 -8.74
N LEU A 135 8.98 -6.54 -7.99
CA LEU A 135 9.07 -5.93 -6.66
C LEU A 135 9.85 -4.62 -6.70
N ILE A 136 9.45 -3.65 -5.89
CA ILE A 136 10.10 -2.35 -5.80
C ILE A 136 10.38 -2.02 -4.34
N MET A 137 11.64 -1.68 -4.06
CA MET A 137 12.07 -1.19 -2.76
C MET A 137 11.82 0.31 -2.67
N LEU A 138 10.92 0.73 -1.80
CA LEU A 138 10.74 2.14 -1.49
C LEU A 138 11.82 2.60 -0.52
N VAL A 139 12.48 3.72 -0.82
CA VAL A 139 13.53 4.30 0.01
C VAL A 139 12.96 5.52 0.71
N GLY A 140 13.09 5.58 2.02
CA GLY A 140 12.63 6.72 2.82
C GLY A 140 13.75 7.29 3.68
N GLU A 141 13.35 8.02 4.71
CA GLU A 141 14.23 8.48 5.78
C GLU A 141 13.96 7.70 7.06
N ASN A 142 15.01 7.46 7.86
CA ASN A 142 14.90 6.68 9.10
C ASN A 142 13.93 7.32 10.11
N ASP A 143 13.82 8.64 10.11
CA ASP A 143 12.92 9.38 11.00
C ASP A 143 11.44 9.32 10.57
N TRP A 144 11.13 8.87 9.35
CA TRP A 144 9.75 8.61 8.92
C TRP A 144 9.16 7.38 9.62
N ASN A 145 10.02 6.53 10.20
CA ASN A 145 9.62 5.30 10.88
C ASN A 145 8.73 4.43 9.97
N GLU A 146 9.10 4.31 8.68
CA GLU A 146 8.27 3.63 7.68
C GLU A 146 8.22 2.11 7.90
N ALA A 147 9.36 1.51 8.16
CA ALA A 147 9.55 0.11 8.47
C ALA A 147 10.75 -0.05 9.43
N PRO A 148 10.98 -1.23 10.04
CA PRO A 148 12.24 -1.54 10.72
C PRO A 148 13.38 -1.76 9.70
N THR A 149 13.61 -0.77 8.84
CA THR A 149 14.62 -0.79 7.78
C THR A 149 15.53 0.41 7.97
N ASP A 150 16.84 0.19 7.91
CA ASP A 150 17.82 1.27 7.92
C ASP A 150 18.00 1.81 6.49
N TYR A 151 17.35 2.92 6.18
CA TYR A 151 17.41 3.54 4.87
C TYR A 151 18.77 4.14 4.55
N GLU A 152 19.60 4.49 5.54
CA GLU A 152 20.97 4.93 5.28
C GLU A 152 21.83 3.77 4.77
N TYR A 153 21.62 2.57 5.33
CA TYR A 153 22.18 1.36 4.75
C TYR A 153 21.65 1.11 3.34
N ILE A 154 20.34 1.19 3.12
CA ILE A 154 19.75 0.98 1.78
C ILE A 154 20.32 1.95 0.74
N LYS A 155 20.64 3.20 1.12
CA LYS A 155 21.25 4.20 0.25
C LYS A 155 22.76 3.98 -0.01
N SER A 156 23.42 3.09 0.74
CA SER A 156 24.84 2.75 0.54
C SER A 156 25.02 1.88 -0.71
N GLU A 157 26.26 1.81 -1.21
CA GLU A 157 26.61 0.94 -2.34
C GLU A 157 26.32 -0.53 -2.01
N GLU A 158 26.68 -0.98 -0.81
CA GLU A 158 26.42 -2.32 -0.31
C GLU A 158 24.92 -2.61 -0.16
N GLY A 159 24.15 -1.66 0.39
CA GLY A 159 22.71 -1.83 0.56
C GLY A 159 21.97 -1.92 -0.76
N ILE A 160 22.28 -1.06 -1.75
CA ILE A 160 21.69 -1.16 -3.09
C ILE A 160 22.09 -2.48 -3.77
N ALA A 161 23.34 -2.92 -3.62
CA ALA A 161 23.79 -4.21 -4.15
C ALA A 161 23.03 -5.40 -3.52
N GLU A 162 22.69 -5.32 -2.24
CA GLU A 162 21.84 -6.33 -1.59
C GLU A 162 20.38 -6.24 -2.07
N VAL A 163 19.81 -5.03 -2.15
CA VAL A 163 18.44 -4.80 -2.64
C VAL A 163 18.24 -5.39 -4.04
N ALA A 164 19.22 -5.26 -4.93
CA ALA A 164 19.18 -5.79 -6.30
C ALA A 164 19.00 -7.32 -6.37
N GLN A 165 19.28 -8.06 -5.29
CA GLN A 165 19.09 -9.52 -5.25
C GLN A 165 17.60 -9.91 -5.08
N TYR A 166 16.76 -9.00 -4.58
CA TYR A 166 15.38 -9.28 -4.21
C TYR A 166 14.36 -8.39 -4.94
N SER A 167 14.78 -7.16 -5.27
CA SER A 167 13.97 -6.14 -5.92
C SER A 167 14.26 -6.02 -7.42
N ASP A 168 13.25 -5.61 -8.18
CA ASP A 168 13.33 -5.31 -9.62
C ASP A 168 13.51 -3.81 -9.90
N GLY A 169 13.50 -2.98 -8.85
CA GLY A 169 13.71 -1.54 -8.94
C GLY A 169 13.63 -0.85 -7.58
N ILE A 170 13.79 0.47 -7.59
CA ILE A 170 13.69 1.32 -6.41
C ILE A 170 12.69 2.46 -6.65
N GLY A 171 12.05 2.92 -5.58
CA GLY A 171 11.26 4.15 -5.55
C GLY A 171 11.79 5.07 -4.45
N PRO A 172 12.72 5.98 -4.77
CA PRO A 172 13.32 6.90 -3.82
C PRO A 172 12.47 8.16 -3.57
#